data_AF-A0A3M7IKZ1-F1
#
_entry.id   AF-A0A3M7IKZ1-F1
#
_cell.length_a   1.000
_cell.length_b   1.000
_cell.length_c   1.000
_cell.angle_alpha   90.00
_cell.angle_beta   90.00
_cell.angle_gamma   90.00
#
_symmetry.space_group_name_H-M   'P 1'
#
loop_
_entity.id
_entity.type
_entity.pdbx_description
1 polymer ?
#
loop_
_entity_poly.entity_id
_entity_poly.type
_entity_poly.pdbx_seq_one_letter_code
_entity_poly.pdbx_strand_id
1 'polypeptide(L)'
;MSPSSSTSTSTSPTQPQPKSSLRTHLKTHLLASIPEQDVASQSHRAQHVILSQLPAWKAADRVSIYLSMPGGEARTEALVRAALGEGKVVFVPVLCRQLHEEMGGGEGSVKRAQEGGGDGAGSRHPGGSGASGGSAEAGGSGTADLELEQRPKKKRRKMRMEMLRLDSLQEFERLERDSWGIPSLSPASLAGRENARGGVGPEGRPSPSPPAEREGVEMRVERGGEKAEGENGVVDGPGLDLIVVPGVAFDREMARMGHGAGFYDGFLTRLVTEGRCKKPFLVGLCLAEQVLEPGRILMEEWDWRVDAVATGDGRLLTADAGT
;
A
#
# COMPACT_ATOMS: atom_id res chain seq x y z
N MET A 1 57.75 27.32 -17.24
CA MET A 1 57.06 26.63 -16.14
C MET A 1 55.66 27.21 -16.05
N SER A 2 54.67 26.49 -16.56
CA SER A 2 53.27 26.91 -16.54
C SER A 2 52.59 26.29 -15.32
N PRO A 3 51.79 27.03 -14.54
CA PRO A 3 51.05 26.43 -13.43
C PRO A 3 49.84 25.68 -13.98
N SER A 4 49.76 24.40 -13.65
CA SER A 4 48.67 23.49 -13.96
C SER A 4 47.41 23.90 -13.20
N SER A 5 46.33 24.13 -13.94
CA SER A 5 44.97 24.31 -13.44
C SER A 5 44.45 23.00 -12.85
N SER A 6 44.28 22.96 -11.52
CA SER A 6 43.56 21.91 -10.81
C SER A 6 42.06 22.10 -11.02
N THR A 7 41.46 21.23 -11.84
CA THR A 7 40.01 21.18 -12.06
C THR A 7 39.33 20.67 -10.79
N SER A 8 38.74 21.58 -10.03
CA SER A 8 37.79 21.25 -8.96
C SER A 8 36.52 20.72 -9.60
N THR A 9 36.22 19.43 -9.41
CA THR A 9 34.93 18.84 -9.76
C THR A 9 33.86 19.44 -8.84
N SER A 10 33.23 20.51 -9.32
CA SER A 10 32.05 21.11 -8.72
C SER A 10 30.88 20.14 -8.84
N THR A 11 30.55 19.44 -7.76
CA THR A 11 29.28 18.72 -7.62
C THR A 11 28.17 19.76 -7.57
N SER A 12 27.50 20.00 -8.70
CA SER A 12 26.36 20.91 -8.76
C SER A 12 25.22 20.36 -7.88
N PRO A 13 24.57 21.19 -7.06
CA PRO A 13 23.40 20.76 -6.29
C PRO A 13 22.32 20.41 -7.30
N THR A 14 22.05 19.11 -7.48
CA THR A 14 21.04 18.65 -8.44
C THR A 14 19.71 19.31 -8.05
N GLN A 15 18.99 19.88 -8.99
CA GLN A 15 17.74 20.62 -8.72
C GLN A 15 16.65 19.66 -8.19
N PRO A 16 15.70 20.11 -7.33
CA PRO A 16 14.54 19.31 -6.97
C PRO A 16 13.75 18.91 -8.23
N GLN A 17 13.36 17.65 -8.32
CA GLN A 17 12.65 17.08 -9.48
C GLN A 17 11.29 16.52 -9.04
N PRO A 18 10.32 16.39 -9.96
CA PRO A 18 9.05 15.74 -9.65
C PRO A 18 9.26 14.31 -9.13
N LYS A 19 8.47 13.90 -8.13
CA LYS A 19 8.53 12.55 -7.53
C LYS A 19 8.42 11.42 -8.55
N SER A 20 7.70 11.61 -9.68
CA SER A 20 7.62 10.61 -10.75
C SER A 20 8.97 10.38 -11.43
N SER A 21 9.64 11.45 -11.86
CA SER A 21 10.97 11.39 -12.50
C SER A 21 12.03 10.82 -11.57
N LEU A 22 12.03 11.27 -10.30
CA LEU A 22 12.96 10.78 -9.29
C LEU A 22 12.77 9.28 -9.03
N ARG A 23 11.52 8.80 -8.87
CA ARG A 23 11.24 7.36 -8.72
C ARG A 23 11.74 6.55 -9.90
N THR A 24 11.45 6.99 -11.12
CA THR A 24 11.90 6.29 -12.34
C THR A 24 13.41 6.22 -12.37
N HIS A 25 14.11 7.33 -12.09
CA HIS A 25 15.57 7.35 -12.09
C HIS A 25 16.15 6.37 -11.06
N LEU A 26 15.69 6.44 -9.81
CA LEU A 26 16.18 5.57 -8.74
C LEU A 26 15.89 4.09 -9.04
N LYS A 27 14.68 3.74 -9.46
CA LYS A 27 14.34 2.35 -9.77
C LYS A 27 15.17 1.80 -10.93
N THR A 28 15.31 2.56 -12.01
CA THR A 28 15.95 2.07 -13.24
C THR A 28 17.47 2.05 -13.17
N HIS A 29 18.08 3.05 -12.54
CA HIS A 29 19.54 3.23 -12.58
C HIS A 29 20.24 2.84 -11.29
N LEU A 30 19.58 3.02 -10.15
CA LEU A 30 20.18 2.76 -8.84
C LEU A 30 19.76 1.39 -8.32
N LEU A 31 18.47 1.16 -8.08
CA LEU A 31 18.00 -0.05 -7.41
C LEU A 31 18.10 -1.31 -8.27
N ALA A 32 17.90 -1.18 -9.59
CA ALA A 32 18.04 -2.30 -10.52
C ALA A 32 19.51 -2.75 -10.71
N SER A 33 20.49 -1.93 -10.33
CA SER A 33 21.91 -2.27 -10.48
C SER A 33 22.52 -2.88 -9.21
N ILE A 34 21.81 -2.88 -8.09
CA ILE A 34 22.30 -3.45 -6.82
C ILE A 34 22.25 -4.99 -6.89
N PRO A 35 23.39 -5.69 -6.69
CA PRO A 35 23.43 -7.13 -6.63
C PRO A 35 22.55 -7.71 -5.53
N GLU A 36 21.94 -8.88 -5.76
CA GLU A 36 21.05 -9.52 -4.79
C GLU A 36 21.75 -9.81 -3.43
N GLN A 37 23.02 -10.18 -3.47
CA GLN A 37 23.85 -10.36 -2.27
C GLN A 37 24.00 -9.07 -1.45
N ASP A 38 24.08 -7.92 -2.12
CA ASP A 38 24.19 -6.62 -1.47
C ASP A 38 22.85 -6.23 -0.88
N VAL A 39 21.75 -6.45 -1.61
CA VAL A 39 20.39 -6.30 -1.06
C VAL A 39 20.23 -7.15 0.20
N ALA A 40 20.65 -8.42 0.19
CA ALA A 40 20.55 -9.30 1.34
C ALA A 40 21.39 -8.81 2.54
N SER A 41 22.66 -8.45 2.31
CA SER A 41 23.56 -7.99 3.38
C SER A 41 23.12 -6.66 3.99
N GLN A 42 22.70 -5.71 3.14
CA GLN A 42 22.16 -4.42 3.54
C GLN A 42 20.86 -4.59 4.34
N SER A 43 19.94 -5.42 3.84
CA SER A 43 18.68 -5.70 4.54
C SER A 43 18.91 -6.33 5.91
N HIS A 44 19.90 -7.23 6.04
CA HIS A 44 20.25 -7.80 7.33
C HIS A 44 20.71 -6.73 8.33
N ARG A 45 21.60 -5.81 7.90
CA ARG A 45 22.07 -4.70 8.75
C ARG A 45 20.94 -3.76 9.14
N ALA A 46 20.08 -3.36 8.19
CA ALA A 46 18.94 -2.49 8.47
C ALA A 46 17.95 -3.12 9.46
N GLN A 47 17.61 -4.40 9.27
CA GLN A 47 16.75 -5.13 10.21
C GLN A 47 17.39 -5.26 11.60
N HIS A 48 18.69 -5.57 11.66
CA HIS A 48 19.43 -5.68 12.92
C HIS A 48 19.41 -4.37 13.71
N VAL A 49 19.52 -3.22 13.04
CA VAL A 49 19.41 -1.90 13.69
C VAL A 49 18.04 -1.72 14.36
N ILE A 50 16.95 -2.07 13.68
CA ILE A 50 15.60 -2.01 14.28
C ILE A 50 15.53 -2.89 15.53
N LEU A 51 15.96 -4.15 15.42
CA LEU A 51 15.88 -5.12 16.51
C LEU A 51 16.73 -4.73 17.73
N SER A 52 17.94 -4.20 17.50
CA SER A 52 18.91 -3.94 18.57
C SER A 52 18.79 -2.53 19.18
N GLN A 53 18.54 -1.51 18.34
CA GLN A 53 18.70 -0.11 18.71
C GLN A 53 17.37 0.63 18.88
N LEU A 54 16.30 0.26 18.17
CA LEU A 54 15.07 1.06 18.16
C LEU A 54 14.22 0.82 19.43
N PRO A 55 14.04 1.79 20.34
CA PRO A 55 13.25 1.59 21.56
C PRO A 55 11.78 1.32 21.25
N ALA A 56 11.24 1.94 20.20
CA ALA A 56 9.86 1.74 19.75
C ALA A 56 9.59 0.28 19.33
N TRP A 57 10.58 -0.45 18.80
CA TRP A 57 10.44 -1.89 18.53
C TRP A 57 10.24 -2.70 19.80
N LYS A 58 11.07 -2.43 20.81
CA LYS A 58 11.03 -3.14 22.10
C LYS A 58 9.70 -2.93 22.82
N ALA A 59 9.15 -1.72 22.75
CA ALA A 59 7.89 -1.34 23.39
C ALA A 59 6.64 -1.76 22.61
N ALA A 60 6.74 -2.13 21.33
CA ALA A 60 5.59 -2.45 20.49
C ALA A 60 5.09 -3.88 20.69
N ASP A 61 3.80 -4.06 20.89
CA ASP A 61 3.14 -5.37 20.95
C ASP A 61 2.45 -5.71 19.63
N ARG A 62 1.99 -4.68 18.89
CA ARG A 62 1.25 -4.80 17.64
C ARG A 62 2.02 -4.10 16.53
N VAL A 63 2.63 -4.88 15.65
CA VAL A 63 3.51 -4.36 14.60
C VAL A 63 2.94 -4.66 13.22
N SER A 64 3.11 -3.74 12.28
CA SER A 64 2.90 -4.02 10.87
C SER A 64 4.22 -4.08 10.13
N ILE A 65 4.40 -5.13 9.33
CA ILE A 65 5.61 -5.38 8.55
C ILE A 65 5.19 -5.71 7.12
N TYR A 66 5.77 -5.04 6.13
CA TYR A 66 5.53 -5.37 4.73
C TYR A 66 6.24 -6.66 4.34
N LEU A 67 5.66 -7.39 3.40
CA LEU A 67 6.29 -8.58 2.81
C LEU A 67 6.99 -8.12 1.52
N SER A 68 8.31 -8.27 1.47
CA SER A 68 9.14 -7.64 0.43
C SER A 68 8.82 -8.14 -0.97
N MET A 69 8.75 -7.19 -1.92
CA MET A 69 8.76 -7.51 -3.35
C MET A 69 10.12 -8.06 -3.79
N PRO A 70 10.17 -8.88 -4.85
CA PRO A 70 11.42 -9.22 -5.51
C PRO A 70 12.08 -7.97 -6.12
N GLY A 71 13.23 -7.58 -5.57
CA GLY A 71 14.07 -6.50 -6.10
C GLY A 71 13.59 -5.08 -5.74
N GLY A 72 14.55 -4.19 -5.52
CA GLY A 72 14.30 -2.76 -5.26
C GLY A 72 13.66 -2.42 -3.91
N GLU A 73 13.43 -3.42 -3.06
CA GLU A 73 13.05 -3.26 -1.65
C GLU A 73 14.01 -4.04 -0.77
N ALA A 74 14.21 -3.55 0.45
CA ALA A 74 14.91 -4.31 1.46
C ALA A 74 14.03 -5.47 1.98
N ARG A 75 14.69 -6.56 2.34
CA ARG A 75 14.12 -7.80 2.86
C ARG A 75 13.66 -7.62 4.31
N THR A 76 12.55 -8.25 4.68
CA THR A 76 11.90 -8.12 6.01
C THR A 76 11.66 -9.46 6.70
N GLU A 77 12.06 -10.57 6.10
CA GLU A 77 11.76 -11.91 6.60
C GLU A 77 12.32 -12.14 8.02
N ALA A 78 13.49 -11.56 8.34
CA ALA A 78 14.07 -11.70 9.68
C ALA A 78 13.28 -10.90 10.73
N LEU A 79 12.74 -9.72 10.37
CA LEU A 79 11.85 -8.96 11.27
C LEU A 79 10.53 -9.67 11.53
N VAL A 80 9.92 -10.27 10.50
CA VAL A 80 8.67 -11.03 10.69
C VAL A 80 8.91 -12.21 11.64
N ARG A 81 10.00 -12.95 11.43
CA ARG A 81 10.41 -14.06 12.29
C ARG A 81 10.66 -13.61 13.73
N ALA A 82 11.41 -12.52 13.91
CA ALA A 82 11.71 -11.97 15.23
C ALA A 82 10.43 -11.52 15.94
N ALA A 83 9.56 -10.76 15.29
CA ALA A 83 8.32 -10.28 15.89
C ALA A 83 7.42 -11.44 16.37
N LEU A 84 7.20 -12.44 15.52
CA LEU A 84 6.40 -13.62 15.87
C LEU A 84 7.07 -14.45 16.99
N GLY A 85 8.40 -14.57 16.96
CA GLY A 85 9.18 -15.26 18.00
C GLY A 85 9.19 -14.54 19.34
N GLU A 86 9.12 -13.21 19.33
CA GLU A 86 8.99 -12.35 20.51
C GLU A 86 7.55 -12.27 21.04
N GLY A 87 6.58 -12.92 20.37
CA GLY A 87 5.17 -12.95 20.78
C GLY A 87 4.37 -11.71 20.39
N LYS A 88 4.91 -10.84 19.52
CA LYS A 88 4.20 -9.66 19.00
C LYS A 88 3.09 -10.10 18.04
N VAL A 89 2.01 -9.32 17.98
CA VAL A 89 0.96 -9.48 16.98
C VAL A 89 1.40 -8.81 15.69
N VAL A 90 1.57 -9.62 14.62
CA VAL A 90 2.09 -9.13 13.33
C VAL A 90 0.96 -8.94 12.32
N PHE A 91 0.94 -7.77 11.69
CA PHE A 91 0.02 -7.42 10.60
C PHE A 91 0.78 -7.21 9.29
N VAL A 92 0.21 -7.68 8.18
CA VAL A 92 0.79 -7.53 6.84
C VAL A 92 -0.18 -6.77 5.91
N PRO A 93 0.34 -5.98 4.96
CA PRO A 93 -0.49 -5.23 4.02
C PRO A 93 -1.18 -6.16 3.02
N VAL A 94 -2.49 -5.96 2.83
CA VAL A 94 -3.32 -6.68 1.85
C VAL A 94 -4.05 -5.68 0.97
N LEU A 95 -3.87 -5.79 -0.35
CA LEU A 95 -4.57 -4.96 -1.32
C LEU A 95 -5.94 -5.54 -1.67
N CYS A 96 -6.98 -4.80 -1.31
CA CYS A 96 -8.37 -5.22 -1.45
C CYS A 96 -9.12 -4.31 -2.44
N ARG A 97 -10.06 -4.91 -3.18
CA ARG A 97 -10.94 -4.15 -4.08
C ARG A 97 -12.01 -3.46 -3.26
N GLN A 98 -12.21 -2.16 -3.47
CA GLN A 98 -13.38 -1.49 -2.94
C GLN A 98 -14.64 -2.06 -3.62
N LEU A 99 -15.53 -2.67 -2.85
CA LEU A 99 -16.90 -2.92 -3.28
C LEU A 99 -17.59 -1.55 -3.27
N HIS A 100 -18.23 -1.21 -4.38
CA HIS A 100 -19.04 0.00 -4.45
C HIS A 100 -20.28 -0.30 -3.60
N GLU A 101 -20.51 0.47 -2.54
CA GLU A 101 -21.85 0.54 -1.96
C GLU A 101 -22.71 1.21 -3.03
N GLU A 102 -23.49 0.41 -3.75
CA GLU A 102 -24.65 0.94 -4.46
C GLU A 102 -25.59 1.49 -3.39
N MET A 103 -25.48 2.78 -3.10
CA MET A 103 -26.52 3.48 -2.36
C MET A 103 -27.81 3.34 -3.16
N GLY A 104 -28.73 2.55 -2.60
CA GLY A 104 -30.08 2.38 -3.08
C GLY A 104 -30.77 3.74 -3.22
N GLY A 105 -31.00 4.13 -4.47
CA GLY A 105 -32.01 5.09 -4.87
C GLY A 105 -32.99 4.39 -5.79
N GLY A 106 -33.75 3.45 -5.23
CA GLY A 106 -34.87 2.85 -5.93
C GLY A 106 -36.04 3.81 -5.94
N GLU A 107 -36.27 4.48 -7.06
CA GLU A 107 -37.61 4.94 -7.43
C GLU A 107 -38.05 4.20 -8.69
N GLY A 108 -39.18 3.53 -8.56
CA GLY A 108 -39.66 2.53 -9.49
C GLY A 108 -40.11 3.10 -10.84
N SER A 109 -39.99 2.26 -11.86
CA SER A 109 -40.93 2.29 -12.96
C SER A 109 -41.26 0.86 -13.37
N VAL A 110 -42.36 0.37 -12.81
CA VAL A 110 -43.03 -0.84 -13.25
C VAL A 110 -43.54 -0.60 -14.67
N LYS A 111 -42.94 -1.24 -15.68
CA LYS A 111 -43.59 -1.43 -16.97
C LYS A 111 -44.01 -2.88 -17.10
N ARG A 112 -45.33 -3.07 -17.05
CA ARG A 112 -46.05 -4.32 -17.34
C ARG A 112 -45.67 -4.80 -18.73
N ALA A 113 -45.25 -6.06 -18.83
CA ALA A 113 -45.25 -6.80 -20.08
C ALA A 113 -46.71 -7.15 -20.43
N GLN A 114 -47.11 -6.86 -21.66
CA GLN A 114 -48.36 -7.30 -22.25
C GLN A 114 -48.02 -8.14 -23.47
N GLU A 115 -48.56 -9.35 -23.49
CA GLU A 115 -48.38 -10.38 -24.51
C GLU A 115 -49.10 -10.05 -25.83
N GLY A 116 -48.57 -10.66 -26.91
CA GLY A 116 -49.15 -10.76 -28.25
C GLY A 116 -48.01 -10.91 -29.26
N GLY A 117 -47.74 -12.04 -29.92
CA GLY A 117 -48.65 -13.06 -30.46
C GLY A 117 -48.90 -12.74 -31.94
N GLY A 118 -48.24 -13.45 -32.86
CA GLY A 118 -48.50 -13.30 -34.30
C GLY A 118 -47.45 -13.93 -35.23
N ASP A 119 -47.74 -15.13 -35.69
CA ASP A 119 -47.08 -15.89 -36.76
C ASP A 119 -47.19 -15.21 -38.15
N GLY A 120 -46.29 -15.55 -39.08
CA GLY A 120 -46.49 -15.25 -40.50
C GLY A 120 -45.31 -15.60 -41.41
N ALA A 121 -45.47 -16.66 -42.21
CA ALA A 121 -44.47 -17.31 -43.04
C ALA A 121 -44.31 -16.76 -44.47
N GLY A 122 -43.19 -17.16 -45.12
CA GLY A 122 -43.03 -17.28 -46.59
C GLY A 122 -42.26 -16.12 -47.25
N SER A 123 -41.45 -16.29 -48.30
CA SER A 123 -41.16 -17.41 -49.19
C SER A 123 -40.16 -16.95 -50.27
N ARG A 124 -39.25 -17.84 -50.70
CA ARG A 124 -38.58 -17.97 -52.04
C ARG A 124 -37.43 -17.01 -52.48
N HIS A 125 -36.24 -17.63 -52.55
CA HIS A 125 -35.21 -17.68 -53.63
C HIS A 125 -35.66 -17.40 -55.10
N PRO A 126 -34.76 -17.41 -56.12
CA PRO A 126 -33.27 -17.33 -56.17
C PRO A 126 -32.70 -16.45 -57.33
N GLY A 127 -31.37 -16.39 -57.48
CA GLY A 127 -30.76 -16.58 -58.82
C GLY A 127 -29.66 -15.62 -59.30
N GLY A 128 -28.57 -16.22 -59.78
CA GLY A 128 -27.69 -15.73 -60.87
C GLY A 128 -26.47 -14.90 -60.43
N SER A 129 -25.22 -15.40 -60.40
CA SER A 129 -24.33 -15.88 -61.47
C SER A 129 -23.83 -14.81 -62.45
N GLY A 130 -22.50 -14.68 -62.59
CA GLY A 130 -21.80 -13.94 -63.65
C GLY A 130 -20.74 -13.00 -63.09
N ALA A 131 -19.47 -13.42 -62.94
CA ALA A 131 -18.44 -13.58 -63.97
C ALA A 131 -17.75 -12.25 -64.38
N SER A 132 -16.41 -12.33 -64.31
CA SER A 132 -15.39 -11.67 -65.14
C SER A 132 -15.18 -10.14 -65.05
N GLY A 133 -13.91 -9.80 -64.77
CA GLY A 133 -13.11 -9.06 -65.74
C GLY A 133 -12.66 -7.67 -65.32
N GLY A 134 -11.35 -7.43 -65.42
CA GLY A 134 -10.83 -6.15 -65.89
C GLY A 134 -10.14 -5.27 -64.86
N SER A 135 -8.81 -5.29 -64.92
CA SER A 135 -7.91 -4.24 -64.44
C SER A 135 -8.25 -2.86 -65.02
N ALA A 136 -8.15 -1.80 -64.24
CA ALA A 136 -7.61 -0.51 -64.66
C ALA A 136 -7.43 0.43 -63.46
N GLU A 137 -6.40 1.26 -63.58
CA GLU A 137 -5.87 2.21 -62.60
C GLU A 137 -6.74 3.46 -62.37
N ALA A 138 -6.32 4.21 -61.35
CA ALA A 138 -6.34 5.68 -61.22
C ALA A 138 -7.37 6.30 -60.25
N GLY A 139 -6.81 6.88 -59.17
CA GLY A 139 -7.09 8.24 -58.71
C GLY A 139 -8.43 8.52 -58.02
N GLY A 140 -8.37 9.00 -56.78
CA GLY A 140 -9.50 9.74 -56.20
C GLY A 140 -9.54 9.73 -54.69
N SER A 141 -9.15 10.85 -54.09
CA SER A 141 -9.36 11.21 -52.70
C SER A 141 -10.80 11.00 -52.23
N GLY A 142 -10.98 10.27 -51.14
CA GLY A 142 -12.23 10.20 -50.38
C GLY A 142 -11.90 9.97 -48.91
N THR A 143 -11.95 11.04 -48.12
CA THR A 143 -11.86 11.01 -46.66
C THR A 143 -13.07 10.24 -46.12
N ALA A 144 -12.89 8.96 -45.81
CA ALA A 144 -13.84 8.21 -45.01
C ALA A 144 -13.52 8.48 -43.53
N ASP A 145 -14.29 9.36 -42.92
CA ASP A 145 -14.34 9.55 -41.47
C ASP A 145 -14.71 8.21 -40.82
N LEU A 146 -13.69 7.52 -40.30
CA LEU A 146 -13.87 6.42 -39.37
C LEU A 146 -14.14 7.05 -38.00
N GLU A 147 -15.41 7.25 -37.68
CA GLU A 147 -15.87 7.48 -36.32
C GLU A 147 -15.42 6.30 -35.46
N LEU A 148 -14.32 6.50 -34.74
CA LEU A 148 -13.84 5.59 -33.72
C LEU A 148 -14.87 5.61 -32.58
N GLU A 149 -15.80 4.65 -32.57
CA GLU A 149 -16.66 4.37 -31.43
C GLU A 149 -15.78 4.17 -30.19
N GLN A 150 -15.72 5.21 -29.35
CA GLN A 150 -15.01 5.18 -28.08
C GLN A 150 -15.78 4.25 -27.13
N ARG A 151 -15.40 2.97 -27.15
CA ARG A 151 -15.77 2.02 -26.12
C ARG A 151 -15.51 2.65 -24.74
N PRO A 152 -16.50 2.69 -23.83
CA PRO A 152 -16.33 3.32 -22.53
C PRO A 152 -15.19 2.63 -21.77
N LYS A 153 -14.14 3.40 -21.44
CA LYS A 153 -13.01 2.95 -20.63
C LYS A 153 -13.58 2.46 -19.29
N LYS A 154 -13.55 1.14 -19.05
CA LYS A 154 -13.94 0.54 -17.76
C LYS A 154 -13.24 1.32 -16.64
N LYS A 155 -14.00 2.05 -15.81
CA LYS A 155 -13.45 2.77 -14.66
C LYS A 155 -12.67 1.77 -13.81
N ARG A 156 -11.35 1.95 -13.70
CA ARG A 156 -10.49 1.06 -12.90
C ARG A 156 -10.97 1.13 -11.46
N ARG A 157 -11.39 -0.01 -10.91
CA ARG A 157 -11.85 -0.12 -9.52
C ARG A 157 -10.70 0.32 -8.58
N LYS A 158 -10.99 1.21 -7.62
CA LYS A 158 -9.99 1.74 -6.69
C LYS A 158 -9.58 0.62 -5.71
N MET A 159 -8.28 0.33 -5.65
CA MET A 159 -7.71 -0.60 -4.66
C MET A 159 -7.46 0.13 -3.35
N ARG A 160 -7.64 -0.54 -2.22
CA ARG A 160 -7.28 -0.04 -0.88
C ARG A 160 -6.38 -1.04 -0.18
N MET A 161 -5.50 -0.55 0.68
CA MET A 161 -4.64 -1.39 1.51
C MET A 161 -5.25 -1.50 2.91
N GLU A 162 -5.33 -2.72 3.43
CA GLU A 162 -5.64 -2.99 4.84
C GLU A 162 -4.46 -3.74 5.46
N MET A 163 -4.36 -3.70 6.79
CA MET A 163 -3.36 -4.45 7.52
C MET A 163 -4.05 -5.60 8.25
N LEU A 164 -3.77 -6.84 7.85
CA LEU A 164 -4.43 -8.04 8.39
C LEU A 164 -3.42 -8.89 9.14
N ARG A 165 -3.87 -9.49 10.24
CA ARG A 165 -3.04 -10.29 11.12
C ARG A 165 -2.51 -11.56 10.43
N LEU A 166 -1.24 -11.86 10.68
CA LEU A 166 -0.65 -13.20 10.51
C LEU A 166 -0.94 -14.05 11.75
N ASP A 167 -1.30 -15.30 11.53
CA ASP A 167 -1.71 -16.22 12.59
C ASP A 167 -0.50 -16.87 13.28
N SER A 168 0.55 -17.18 12.52
CA SER A 168 1.74 -17.86 13.06
C SER A 168 2.96 -17.77 12.14
N LEU A 169 4.12 -18.17 12.68
CA LEU A 169 5.33 -18.36 11.90
C LEU A 169 5.16 -19.42 10.81
N GLN A 170 4.46 -20.51 11.11
CA GLN A 170 4.21 -21.58 10.15
C GLN A 170 3.34 -21.10 8.97
N GLU A 171 2.37 -20.21 9.23
CA GLU A 171 1.62 -19.56 8.15
C GLU A 171 2.54 -18.73 7.28
N PHE A 172 3.34 -17.87 7.88
CA PHE A 172 4.26 -16.99 7.15
C PHE A 172 5.19 -17.78 6.21
N GLU A 173 5.72 -18.91 6.67
CA GLU A 173 6.59 -19.80 5.89
C GLU A 173 5.89 -20.50 4.72
N ARG A 174 4.56 -20.61 4.76
CA ARG A 174 3.73 -21.27 3.74
C ARG A 174 3.09 -20.29 2.74
N LEU A 175 3.31 -18.99 2.89
CA LEU A 175 2.72 -18.00 1.99
C LEU A 175 3.20 -18.20 0.55
N GLU A 176 2.23 -18.26 -0.36
CA GLU A 176 2.50 -18.28 -1.79
C GLU A 176 2.73 -16.86 -2.30
N ARG A 177 3.54 -16.76 -3.36
CA ARG A 177 3.82 -15.47 -4.01
C ARG A 177 2.69 -15.10 -4.96
N ASP A 178 2.25 -13.85 -4.91
CA ASP A 178 1.27 -13.31 -5.82
C ASP A 178 1.85 -12.98 -7.21
N SER A 179 1.06 -12.33 -8.07
CA SER A 179 1.50 -11.91 -9.41
C SER A 179 2.66 -10.89 -9.41
N TRP A 180 2.93 -10.26 -8.27
CA TRP A 180 4.03 -9.34 -8.06
C TRP A 180 5.24 -10.02 -7.39
N GLY A 181 5.13 -11.32 -7.11
CA GLY A 181 6.15 -12.08 -6.40
C GLY A 181 6.14 -11.86 -4.89
N ILE A 182 5.14 -11.18 -4.32
CA ILE A 182 5.05 -10.87 -2.90
C ILE A 182 4.38 -12.04 -2.16
N PRO A 183 4.98 -12.59 -1.09
CA PRO A 183 4.29 -13.56 -0.24
C PRO A 183 2.98 -12.95 0.26
N SER A 184 1.84 -13.60 0.00
CA SER A 184 0.52 -12.99 0.22
C SER A 184 -0.43 -13.94 0.92
N LEU A 185 -1.27 -13.37 1.79
CA LEU A 185 -2.38 -14.09 2.41
C LEU A 185 -3.37 -14.58 1.34
N SER A 186 -3.84 -15.81 1.48
CA SER A 186 -4.81 -16.37 0.52
C SER A 186 -6.16 -15.65 0.64
N PRO A 187 -6.87 -15.38 -0.48
CA PRO A 187 -8.17 -14.71 -0.44
C PRO A 187 -9.21 -15.39 0.47
N ALA A 188 -9.17 -16.72 0.56
CA ALA A 188 -10.09 -17.50 1.40
C ALA A 188 -9.86 -17.27 2.91
N SER A 189 -8.64 -16.93 3.31
CA SER A 189 -8.30 -16.69 4.72
C SER A 189 -8.68 -15.29 5.21
N LEU A 190 -8.93 -14.33 4.32
CA LEU A 190 -8.99 -12.91 4.68
C LEU A 190 -10.16 -12.57 5.60
N ALA A 191 -11.35 -13.15 5.36
CA ALA A 191 -12.59 -12.70 6.00
C ALA A 191 -12.60 -12.84 7.54
N GLY A 192 -11.90 -13.83 8.08
CA GLY A 192 -11.84 -14.09 9.53
C GLY A 192 -10.68 -13.42 10.25
N ARG A 193 -9.78 -12.74 9.53
CA ARG A 193 -8.56 -12.18 10.11
C ARG A 193 -8.82 -10.89 10.84
N GLU A 194 -8.14 -10.70 11.96
CA GLU A 194 -8.15 -9.41 12.65
C GLU A 194 -7.63 -8.30 11.73
N ASN A 195 -8.38 -7.20 11.65
CA ASN A 195 -7.97 -5.99 10.95
C ASN A 195 -7.32 -5.03 11.94
N ALA A 196 -6.17 -4.45 11.57
CA ALA A 196 -5.42 -3.54 12.44
C ALA A 196 -6.19 -2.28 12.88
N ARG A 197 -7.20 -1.86 12.10
CA ARG A 197 -8.10 -0.74 12.44
C ARG A 197 -9.28 -1.17 13.33
N GLY A 198 -9.39 -2.46 13.63
CA GLY A 198 -10.50 -3.08 14.33
C GLY A 198 -11.42 -3.91 13.43
N GLY A 199 -12.12 -4.86 14.05
CA GLY A 199 -12.99 -5.78 13.35
C GLY A 199 -12.24 -6.92 12.65
N VAL A 200 -12.93 -7.56 11.70
CA VAL A 200 -12.45 -8.71 10.94
C VAL A 200 -12.51 -8.49 9.44
N GLY A 201 -11.52 -9.04 8.77
CA GLY A 201 -11.33 -9.04 7.33
C GLY A 201 -11.05 -7.67 6.70
N PRO A 202 -10.94 -7.64 5.37
CA PRO A 202 -10.68 -6.43 4.59
C PRO A 202 -11.72 -5.33 4.80
N GLU A 203 -12.97 -5.69 5.06
CA GLU A 203 -14.03 -4.71 5.27
C GLU A 203 -14.07 -4.17 6.71
N GLY A 204 -13.29 -4.74 7.63
CA GLY A 204 -13.28 -4.33 9.04
C GLY A 204 -14.64 -4.56 9.71
N ARG A 205 -15.31 -5.67 9.39
CA ARG A 205 -16.64 -5.97 9.92
C ARG A 205 -16.57 -6.13 11.44
N PRO A 206 -17.60 -5.77 12.21
CA PRO A 206 -17.64 -6.05 13.63
C PRO A 206 -17.34 -7.53 13.88
N SER A 207 -16.52 -7.84 14.88
CA SER A 207 -16.27 -9.23 15.28
C SER A 207 -17.61 -9.91 15.59
N PRO A 208 -17.90 -11.10 15.05
CA PRO A 208 -19.15 -11.82 15.30
C PRO A 208 -19.31 -12.28 16.77
N SER A 209 -18.28 -12.10 17.60
CA SER A 209 -18.33 -12.28 19.05
C SER A 209 -17.84 -11.01 19.74
N PRO A 210 -18.59 -10.43 20.69
CA PRO A 210 -18.02 -9.42 21.58
C PRO A 210 -16.84 -10.08 22.33
N PRO A 211 -15.76 -9.34 22.65
CA PRO A 211 -14.74 -9.85 23.56
C PRO A 211 -15.46 -10.26 24.84
N ALA A 212 -15.26 -11.52 25.26
CA ALA A 212 -15.76 -12.02 26.53
C ALA A 212 -15.47 -10.97 27.60
N GLU A 213 -16.53 -10.46 28.22
CA GLU A 213 -16.44 -9.51 29.31
C GLU A 213 -15.41 -10.06 30.30
N ARG A 214 -14.36 -9.29 30.58
CA ARG A 214 -13.50 -9.58 31.72
C ARG A 214 -14.44 -9.54 32.93
N GLU A 215 -14.70 -10.70 33.52
CA GLU A 215 -15.51 -10.84 34.73
C GLU A 215 -15.03 -9.80 35.77
N GLY A 216 -15.91 -8.85 36.06
CA GLY A 216 -15.66 -7.73 36.96
C GLY A 216 -16.89 -7.47 37.79
N VAL A 217 -17.02 -8.23 38.87
CA VAL A 217 -17.63 -7.89 40.18
C VAL A 217 -18.79 -6.87 40.13
N GLU A 218 -20.01 -7.36 40.35
CA GLU A 218 -21.13 -6.52 40.79
C GLU A 218 -20.74 -5.80 42.11
N MET A 219 -20.40 -4.52 42.02
CA MET A 219 -20.33 -3.64 43.19
C MET A 219 -21.62 -2.82 43.28
N ARG A 220 -22.32 -3.10 44.38
CA ARG A 220 -23.52 -2.44 44.90
C ARG A 220 -23.37 -0.92 44.89
N VAL A 221 -24.36 -0.25 44.31
CA VAL A 221 -24.51 1.21 44.29
C VAL A 221 -24.67 1.75 45.71
N GLU A 222 -23.72 2.58 46.16
CA GLU A 222 -23.99 3.64 47.13
C GLU A 222 -23.44 4.98 46.62
N ARG A 223 -24.12 6.03 47.06
CA ARG A 223 -24.34 7.31 46.39
C ARG A 223 -23.37 8.38 46.92
N GLY A 224 -22.81 9.18 46.01
CA GLY A 224 -22.05 10.42 46.28
C GLY A 224 -20.77 10.43 45.45
N GLY A 225 -20.46 11.38 44.57
CA GLY A 225 -20.90 12.75 44.46
C GLY A 225 -19.66 13.64 44.44
N GLU A 226 -18.83 13.57 43.40
CA GLU A 226 -17.79 14.56 43.10
C GLU A 226 -17.34 14.39 41.64
N LYS A 227 -17.52 15.44 40.84
CA LYS A 227 -17.10 15.51 39.44
C LYS A 227 -15.61 15.78 39.40
N ALA A 228 -14.81 14.78 38.99
CA ALA A 228 -13.49 15.01 38.44
C ALA A 228 -13.61 15.09 36.92
N GLU A 229 -13.14 16.21 36.36
CA GLU A 229 -13.06 16.45 34.92
C GLU A 229 -12.16 15.38 34.29
N GLY A 230 -12.78 14.48 33.52
CA GLY A 230 -12.09 13.39 32.85
C GLY A 230 -11.24 13.90 31.71
N GLU A 231 -9.94 13.72 31.83
CA GLU A 231 -9.00 13.66 30.71
C GLU A 231 -9.60 12.81 29.59
N ASN A 232 -9.46 13.26 28.33
CA ASN A 232 -9.87 12.52 27.13
C ASN A 232 -9.14 11.16 27.10
N GLY A 233 -9.76 10.14 27.71
CA GLY A 233 -9.28 8.77 27.69
C GLY A 233 -9.25 8.26 26.26
N VAL A 234 -8.06 8.18 25.68
CA VAL A 234 -7.81 7.35 24.51
C VAL A 234 -8.18 5.93 24.92
N VAL A 235 -9.32 5.45 24.44
CA VAL A 235 -9.72 4.06 24.58
C VAL A 235 -8.64 3.18 23.95
N ASP A 236 -8.19 2.13 24.65
CA ASP A 236 -7.38 1.02 24.12
C ASP A 236 -8.18 0.29 23.03
N GLY A 237 -8.32 0.96 21.88
CA GLY A 237 -8.94 0.45 20.69
C GLY A 237 -7.93 -0.32 19.83
N PRO A 238 -8.39 -1.18 18.92
CA PRO A 238 -7.53 -1.88 17.99
C PRO A 238 -6.72 -0.87 17.15
N GLY A 239 -5.40 -1.02 17.17
CA GLY A 239 -4.45 -0.16 16.47
C GLY A 239 -3.11 -0.86 16.23
N LEU A 240 -2.11 -0.08 15.84
CA LEU A 240 -0.71 -0.52 15.66
C LEU A 240 0.19 0.36 16.51
N ASP A 241 1.21 -0.23 17.11
CA ASP A 241 2.23 0.49 17.87
C ASP A 241 3.37 0.94 16.96
N LEU A 242 3.73 0.09 15.99
CA LEU A 242 4.82 0.34 15.04
C LEU A 242 4.48 -0.18 13.64
N ILE A 243 4.86 0.58 12.62
CA ILE A 243 4.74 0.19 11.21
C ILE A 243 6.11 0.30 10.56
N VAL A 244 6.61 -0.82 10.05
CA VAL A 244 7.76 -0.85 9.14
C VAL A 244 7.26 -0.50 7.74
N VAL A 245 7.66 0.67 7.23
CA VAL A 245 7.19 1.18 5.93
C VAL A 245 8.27 1.01 4.85
N PRO A 246 7.91 0.49 3.66
CA PRO A 246 8.79 0.49 2.51
C PRO A 246 8.80 1.86 1.82
N GLY A 247 9.80 2.07 0.98
CA GLY A 247 9.94 3.26 0.15
C GLY A 247 10.91 3.04 -0.99
N VAL A 248 10.76 3.84 -2.05
CA VAL A 248 11.77 3.98 -3.11
C VAL A 248 12.92 4.86 -2.62
N ALA A 249 12.63 5.86 -1.78
CA ALA A 249 13.62 6.73 -1.17
C ALA A 249 13.16 7.26 0.18
N PHE A 250 14.14 7.63 1.00
CA PHE A 250 14.00 8.35 2.26
C PHE A 250 15.06 9.47 2.32
N ASP A 251 14.90 10.44 3.23
CA ASP A 251 15.95 11.42 3.52
C ASP A 251 16.16 11.61 5.03
N ARG A 252 17.11 12.47 5.40
CA ARG A 252 17.45 12.77 6.81
C ARG A 252 16.42 13.66 7.51
N GLU A 253 15.48 14.25 6.79
CA GLU A 253 14.32 14.96 7.36
C GLU A 253 13.12 14.03 7.54
N MET A 254 13.33 12.71 7.40
CA MET A 254 12.31 11.67 7.50
C MET A 254 11.23 11.76 6.41
N ALA A 255 11.52 12.42 5.29
CA ALA A 255 10.67 12.34 4.11
C ALA A 255 10.69 10.92 3.55
N ARG A 256 9.55 10.47 3.01
CA ARG A 256 9.40 9.15 2.40
C ARG A 256 8.79 9.27 1.02
N MET A 257 9.39 8.60 0.05
CA MET A 257 8.84 8.49 -1.29
C MET A 257 8.52 7.02 -1.61
N GLY A 258 7.23 6.67 -1.62
CA GLY A 258 6.78 5.32 -1.99
C GLY A 258 6.76 5.06 -3.51
N HIS A 259 6.11 3.97 -3.94
CA HIS A 259 5.93 3.66 -5.37
C HIS A 259 4.88 4.52 -6.10
N GLY A 260 4.21 5.43 -5.38
CA GLY A 260 3.27 6.44 -5.89
C GLY A 260 1.81 6.02 -6.08
N ALA A 261 1.43 4.83 -5.62
CA ALA A 261 0.02 4.47 -5.47
C ALA A 261 -0.64 5.07 -4.22
N GLY A 262 0.16 5.63 -3.30
CA GLY A 262 -0.33 6.26 -2.06
C GLY A 262 -0.98 5.29 -1.07
N PHE A 263 -0.67 4.00 -1.13
CA PHE A 263 -1.30 2.99 -0.27
C PHE A 263 -1.01 3.22 1.22
N TYR A 264 0.26 3.45 1.58
CA TYR A 264 0.66 3.72 2.97
C TYR A 264 0.06 5.02 3.47
N ASP A 265 0.20 6.11 2.71
CA ASP A 265 -0.34 7.42 3.10
C ASP A 265 -1.86 7.35 3.28
N GLY A 266 -2.57 6.70 2.36
CA GLY A 266 -4.02 6.49 2.45
C GLY A 266 -4.44 5.54 3.57
N PHE A 267 -3.63 4.56 3.96
CA PHE A 267 -3.89 3.72 5.14
C PHE A 267 -3.64 4.49 6.43
N LEU A 268 -2.52 5.22 6.54
CA LEU A 268 -2.15 6.01 7.71
C LEU A 268 -3.17 7.10 7.99
N THR A 269 -3.62 7.82 6.96
CA THR A 269 -4.72 8.79 7.10
C THR A 269 -5.94 8.12 7.70
N ARG A 270 -6.42 7.01 7.13
CA ARG A 270 -7.60 6.29 7.67
C ARG A 270 -7.40 5.69 9.06
N LEU A 271 -6.18 5.26 9.40
CA LEU A 271 -5.87 4.73 10.72
C LEU A 271 -5.89 5.85 11.78
N VAL A 272 -5.33 7.01 11.47
CA VAL A 272 -5.16 8.11 12.43
C VAL A 272 -6.37 9.05 12.48
N THR A 273 -6.99 9.37 11.34
CA THR A 273 -8.12 10.34 11.29
C THR A 273 -9.48 9.69 11.53
N GLU A 274 -9.66 8.44 11.13
CA GLU A 274 -10.92 7.71 11.32
C GLU A 274 -10.84 6.71 12.49
N GLY A 275 -9.63 6.40 12.98
CA GLY A 275 -9.42 5.49 14.10
C GLY A 275 -9.45 6.20 15.46
N ARG A 276 -9.67 5.40 16.51
CA ARG A 276 -9.60 5.85 17.92
C ARG A 276 -8.24 5.54 18.57
N CYS A 277 -7.23 5.22 17.77
CA CYS A 277 -5.92 4.78 18.27
C CYS A 277 -4.87 5.89 18.15
N LYS A 278 -3.82 5.79 18.98
CA LYS A 278 -2.63 6.62 18.89
C LYS A 278 -1.94 6.46 17.52
N LYS A 279 -1.28 7.50 17.02
CA LYS A 279 -0.42 7.41 15.83
C LYS A 279 0.67 6.34 16.08
N PRO A 280 0.81 5.31 15.20
CA PRO A 280 1.90 4.35 15.30
C PRO A 280 3.25 5.00 15.05
N PHE A 281 4.31 4.44 15.63
CA PHE A 281 5.69 4.79 15.27
C PHE A 281 6.00 4.26 13.86
N LEU A 282 6.43 5.13 12.97
CA LEU A 282 6.74 4.79 11.58
C LEU A 282 8.25 4.66 11.41
N VAL A 283 8.72 3.47 11.04
CA VAL A 283 10.14 3.23 10.73
C VAL A 283 10.29 2.84 9.26
N GLY A 284 11.03 3.66 8.52
CA GLY A 284 11.48 3.31 7.18
C GLY A 284 12.58 2.25 7.24
N LEU A 285 12.52 1.24 6.37
CA LEU A 285 13.58 0.26 6.20
C LEU A 285 14.05 0.29 4.75
N CYS A 286 15.32 0.59 4.52
CA CYS A 286 15.82 0.81 3.16
C CYS A 286 17.28 0.39 2.96
N LEU A 287 17.66 0.23 1.70
CA LEU A 287 19.05 0.13 1.28
C LEU A 287 19.75 1.49 1.46
N ALA A 288 21.08 1.51 1.56
CA ALA A 288 21.88 2.70 1.77
C ALA A 288 21.70 3.71 0.62
N GLU A 289 21.59 3.20 -0.61
CA GLU A 289 21.39 3.97 -1.84
C GLU A 289 20.03 4.68 -1.89
N GLN A 290 19.08 4.28 -1.05
CA GLN A 290 17.74 4.88 -0.97
C GLN A 290 17.70 6.11 -0.06
N VAL A 291 18.80 6.43 0.63
CA VAL A 291 18.90 7.63 1.47
C VAL A 291 19.41 8.79 0.63
N LEU A 292 18.55 9.77 0.40
CA LEU A 292 18.87 10.98 -0.36
C LEU A 292 19.25 12.13 0.55
N GLU A 293 19.86 13.16 -0.05
CA GLU A 293 20.05 14.44 0.61
C GLU A 293 18.70 15.13 0.91
N PRO A 294 18.60 15.87 2.04
CA PRO A 294 17.42 16.66 2.37
C PRO A 294 16.93 17.55 1.22
N GLY A 295 15.60 17.69 1.10
CA GLY A 295 14.96 18.52 0.06
C GLY A 295 14.88 17.87 -1.33
N ARG A 296 15.42 16.66 -1.51
CA ARG A 296 15.24 15.86 -2.74
C ARG A 296 13.82 15.31 -2.88
N ILE A 297 13.20 14.94 -1.76
CA ILE A 297 11.86 14.38 -1.72
C ILE A 297 10.88 15.52 -1.45
N LEU A 298 10.16 15.93 -2.50
CA LEU A 298 9.11 16.96 -2.39
C LEU A 298 7.88 16.35 -1.72
N MET A 299 7.73 16.63 -0.43
CA MET A 299 6.59 16.23 0.38
C MET A 299 5.37 17.10 0.08
N GLU A 300 4.21 16.47 0.00
CA GLU A 300 2.90 17.10 -0.15
C GLU A 300 2.11 16.98 1.17
N GLU A 301 1.01 17.72 1.31
CA GLU A 301 0.21 17.75 2.54
C GLU A 301 -0.36 16.39 2.96
N TRP A 302 -0.54 15.48 2.00
CA TRP A 302 -1.05 14.12 2.24
C TRP A 302 0.06 13.08 2.45
N ASP A 303 1.33 13.44 2.29
CA ASP A 303 2.45 12.51 2.48
C ASP A 303 2.84 12.43 3.96
N TRP A 304 2.99 11.20 4.46
CA TRP A 304 3.42 10.99 5.84
C TRP A 304 4.94 10.88 5.95
N ARG A 305 5.53 11.72 6.80
CA ARG A 305 6.91 11.54 7.28
C ARG A 305 7.01 10.33 8.19
N VAL A 306 8.15 9.66 8.15
CA VAL A 306 8.48 8.61 9.12
C VAL A 306 9.03 9.23 10.41
N ASP A 307 9.15 8.44 11.47
CA ASP A 307 9.74 8.88 12.74
C ASP A 307 11.22 8.42 12.86
N ALA A 308 11.60 7.35 12.14
CA ALA A 308 12.99 6.91 11.98
C ALA A 308 13.23 6.21 10.63
N VAL A 309 14.50 6.08 10.22
CA VAL A 309 14.93 5.29 9.05
C VAL A 309 16.08 4.37 9.44
N ALA A 310 15.88 3.07 9.31
CA ALA A 310 16.94 2.06 9.42
C ALA A 310 17.53 1.77 8.04
N THR A 311 18.84 1.96 7.90
CA THR A 311 19.52 2.01 6.60
C THR A 311 20.42 0.80 6.37
N GLY A 312 20.62 0.44 5.10
CA GLY A 312 21.44 -0.69 4.68
C GLY A 312 22.92 -0.63 5.06
N ASP A 313 23.41 0.53 5.48
CA ASP A 313 24.76 0.72 6.03
C ASP A 313 24.83 0.64 7.56
N GLY A 314 23.72 0.26 8.22
CA GLY A 314 23.68 -0.01 9.66
C GLY A 314 23.45 1.20 10.55
N ARG A 315 22.94 2.31 9.99
CA ARG A 315 22.57 3.50 10.76
C ARG A 315 21.08 3.50 11.10
N LEU A 316 20.75 4.14 12.23
CA LEU A 316 19.39 4.54 12.58
C LEU A 316 19.33 6.07 12.49
N LEU A 317 18.61 6.59 11.50
CA LEU A 317 18.35 8.02 11.37
C LEU A 317 17.08 8.36 12.14
N THR A 318 17.12 9.42 12.95
CA THR A 318 15.98 9.97 13.69
C THR A 318 15.95 11.48 13.50
N ALA A 319 14.78 12.10 13.64
CA ALA A 319 14.63 13.56 13.53
C ALA A 319 15.52 14.31 14.55
N ASP A 320 15.77 13.71 15.71
CA ASP A 320 16.54 14.34 16.81
C ASP A 320 18.08 14.22 16.66
N ALA A 321 18.58 13.51 15.65
CA ALA A 321 20.03 13.30 15.46
C ALA A 321 20.74 14.46 14.72
N GLY A 322 20.04 15.58 14.50
CA GLY A 322 20.54 16.77 13.83
C GLY A 322 20.52 18.01 14.72
N THR A 323 21.43 18.05 15.71
CA THR A 323 21.92 19.29 16.33
C THR A 323 23.42 19.17 16.60
#